data_AF-A0AAN8ABW8-F1
#
_entry.id   AF-A0AAN8ABW8-F1
#
_cell.length_a   1.000
_cell.length_b   1.000
_cell.length_c   1.000
_cell.angle_alpha   90.00
_cell.angle_beta   90.00
_cell.angle_gamma   90.00
#
_symmetry.space_group_name_H-M   'P 1'
#
loop_
_entity.id
_entity.type
_entity.pdbx_description
1 polymer ?
#
loop_
_entity_poly.entity_id
_entity_poly.type
_entity_poly.pdbx_seq_one_letter_code
_entity_poly.pdbx_strand_id
1 'polypeptide(L)'
;MKTRYKRLRLVCDRLSSLEFEKQLIPLEELLGSTLEDVRQTSVTDDDDHGIDAELFEHDEPTGADESRVLADHLDRFLELFDSAQYEEAAVLAARSPRGVLRNLDTMEMFKGVKEPPGSPPPLLLFLQALLMTVPAGEELPAALSLQLALSALQHGAVQLIIHGINNNRLTFSEDLGDELTEHAQKNPGVANVCLALATDVYSACRLRRKTALSMCRRGLIHSAADFMSHCHDLTAEDCMWVLSLSPSLVLIQLLTAPQQGRAAILSLGVSCSSLLADPQRQQLALQLLDSCVSRGQGALEEAMLQDVGSSVEVWDDVASRCSELNRADLSQAVLSVLLDQSGTRVLSPDLEGGRLMEHVFL
;
A
#
# COMPACT_ATOMS: atom_id res chain seq x y z
N MET A 1 -0.62 -20.81 -32.70
CA MET A 1 -2.00 -20.37 -32.37
C MET A 1 -3.08 -21.44 -32.59
N LYS A 2 -3.04 -22.26 -33.66
CA LYS A 2 -4.10 -23.25 -33.99
C LYS A 2 -4.36 -24.28 -32.88
N THR A 3 -3.33 -24.78 -32.19
CA THR A 3 -3.47 -25.83 -31.17
C THR A 3 -4.16 -25.33 -29.89
N ARG A 4 -3.88 -24.10 -29.46
CA ARG A 4 -4.59 -23.46 -28.34
C ARG A 4 -6.07 -23.24 -28.66
N TYR A 5 -6.38 -22.79 -29.88
CA TYR A 5 -7.77 -22.61 -30.33
C TYR A 5 -8.52 -23.95 -30.44
N LYS A 6 -7.90 -25.00 -31.00
CA LYS A 6 -8.48 -26.36 -31.04
C LYS A 6 -8.80 -26.88 -29.62
N ARG A 7 -7.87 -26.71 -28.67
CA ARG A 7 -8.05 -27.12 -27.27
C ARG A 7 -9.16 -26.33 -26.56
N LEU A 8 -9.20 -25.01 -26.76
CA LEU A 8 -10.25 -24.17 -26.18
C LEU A 8 -11.63 -24.55 -26.75
N ARG A 9 -11.70 -24.85 -28.04
CA ARG A 9 -12.93 -25.28 -28.72
C ARG A 9 -13.44 -26.62 -28.21
N LEU A 10 -12.55 -27.60 -28.03
CA LEU A 10 -12.89 -28.92 -27.47
C LEU A 10 -13.50 -28.80 -26.05
N VAL A 11 -12.92 -27.92 -25.23
CA VAL A 11 -13.44 -27.65 -23.86
C VAL A 11 -14.80 -26.96 -23.93
N CYS A 12 -14.97 -25.96 -24.80
CA CYS A 12 -16.26 -25.28 -24.97
C CYS A 12 -17.36 -26.20 -25.50
N ASP A 13 -17.05 -27.08 -26.45
CA ASP A 13 -18.03 -28.00 -27.03
C ASP A 13 -18.52 -29.03 -25.99
N ARG A 14 -17.64 -29.52 -25.11
CA ARG A 14 -17.97 -30.45 -24.01
C ARG A 14 -18.79 -29.77 -22.90
N LEU A 15 -18.47 -28.54 -22.54
CA LEU A 15 -19.25 -27.76 -21.57
C LEU A 15 -20.66 -27.47 -22.12
N SER A 16 -20.76 -27.19 -23.42
CA SER A 16 -22.03 -26.94 -24.10
C SER A 16 -22.90 -28.21 -24.21
N SER A 17 -22.31 -29.39 -24.41
CA SER A 17 -23.07 -30.66 -24.36
C SER A 17 -23.60 -30.98 -22.96
N LEU A 18 -22.89 -30.56 -21.92
CA LEU A 18 -23.29 -30.77 -20.52
C LEU A 18 -24.54 -29.95 -20.15
N GLU A 19 -24.60 -28.70 -20.64
CA GLU A 19 -25.78 -27.84 -20.47
C GLU A 19 -27.02 -28.43 -21.16
N PHE A 20 -26.83 -29.20 -22.24
CA PHE A 20 -27.93 -29.77 -23.01
C PHE A 20 -28.48 -31.08 -22.42
N GLU A 21 -27.66 -31.90 -21.76
CA GLU A 21 -28.07 -33.22 -21.28
C GLU A 21 -28.52 -33.29 -19.80
N LYS A 22 -28.41 -32.20 -19.01
CA LYS A 22 -28.86 -32.14 -17.59
C LYS A 22 -28.40 -33.35 -16.73
N GLN A 23 -27.27 -33.97 -17.05
CA GLN A 23 -26.72 -35.05 -16.24
C GLN A 23 -25.75 -34.50 -15.19
N LEU A 24 -25.96 -34.90 -13.94
CA LEU A 24 -25.10 -34.59 -12.80
C LEU A 24 -23.93 -35.58 -12.76
N ILE A 25 -22.90 -35.32 -13.56
CA ILE A 25 -21.62 -36.03 -13.45
C ILE A 25 -20.71 -35.26 -12.48
N PRO A 26 -20.00 -35.94 -11.55
CA PRO A 26 -19.02 -35.30 -10.69
C PRO A 26 -17.93 -34.58 -11.50
N LEU A 27 -17.63 -33.34 -11.13
CA LEU A 27 -16.78 -32.42 -11.87
C LEU A 27 -15.34 -32.96 -12.07
N GLU A 28 -14.90 -33.83 -11.17
CA GLU A 28 -13.60 -34.50 -11.17
C GLU A 28 -13.46 -35.53 -12.30
N GLU A 29 -14.53 -36.28 -12.60
CA GLU A 29 -14.54 -37.29 -13.67
C GLU A 29 -14.63 -36.64 -15.06
N LEU A 30 -15.33 -35.50 -15.13
CA LEU A 30 -15.38 -34.64 -16.32
C LEU A 30 -14.01 -33.99 -16.60
N LEU A 31 -13.35 -33.47 -15.57
CA LEU A 31 -12.01 -32.91 -15.68
C LEU A 31 -10.98 -33.97 -16.06
N GLY A 32 -11.09 -35.19 -15.52
CA GLY A 32 -10.23 -36.31 -15.87
C GLY A 32 -10.33 -36.71 -17.34
N SER A 33 -11.56 -36.94 -17.83
CA SER A 33 -11.82 -37.33 -19.23
C SER A 33 -11.46 -36.22 -20.23
N THR A 34 -11.72 -34.96 -19.91
CA THR A 34 -11.29 -33.83 -20.77
C THR A 34 -9.77 -33.65 -20.80
N LEU A 35 -9.05 -33.94 -19.71
CA LEU A 35 -7.59 -33.91 -19.70
C LEU A 35 -6.98 -35.04 -20.54
N GLU A 36 -7.59 -36.23 -20.52
CA GLU A 36 -7.18 -37.36 -21.34
C GLU A 36 -7.44 -37.12 -22.84
N ASP A 37 -8.59 -36.56 -23.21
CA ASP A 37 -8.90 -36.17 -24.59
C ASP A 37 -7.92 -35.09 -25.10
N VAL A 38 -7.59 -34.10 -24.26
CA VAL A 38 -6.59 -33.06 -24.59
C VAL A 38 -5.18 -33.66 -24.74
N ARG A 39 -4.84 -34.71 -23.98
CA ARG A 39 -3.58 -35.45 -24.16
C ARG A 39 -3.58 -36.28 -25.45
N GLN A 40 -4.69 -36.90 -25.82
CA GLN A 40 -4.79 -37.67 -27.07
C GLN A 40 -4.73 -36.77 -28.32
N THR A 41 -5.24 -35.54 -28.26
CA THR A 41 -5.06 -34.54 -29.35
C THR A 41 -3.62 -34.04 -29.52
N SER A 42 -2.66 -34.49 -28.68
CA SER A 42 -1.25 -34.13 -28.79
C SER A 42 -0.36 -35.20 -29.46
N VAL A 43 -0.92 -36.34 -29.89
CA VAL A 43 -0.13 -37.49 -30.37
C VAL A 43 -0.17 -37.67 -31.90
N THR A 44 -0.90 -36.86 -32.67
CA THR A 44 -0.95 -37.00 -34.15
C THR A 44 -1.03 -35.68 -34.90
N ASP A 45 -0.11 -34.74 -34.64
CA ASP A 45 0.21 -33.63 -35.55
C ASP A 45 1.74 -33.40 -35.45
N ASP A 46 2.52 -34.43 -35.80
CA ASP A 46 3.87 -34.24 -36.35
C ASP A 46 3.67 -33.70 -37.77
N ASP A 47 3.45 -32.39 -37.87
CA ASP A 47 3.59 -31.58 -39.08
C ASP A 47 3.62 -30.12 -38.61
N ASP A 48 4.72 -29.79 -37.95
CA ASP A 48 5.12 -28.44 -37.60
C ASP A 48 5.54 -27.71 -38.89
N HIS A 49 4.58 -27.28 -39.70
CA HIS A 49 4.80 -26.13 -40.57
C HIS A 49 4.77 -24.87 -39.70
N GLY A 50 5.89 -24.70 -39.00
CA GLY A 50 6.35 -23.42 -38.50
C GLY A 50 6.27 -22.40 -39.63
N ILE A 51 5.74 -21.24 -39.28
CA ILE A 51 5.87 -20.04 -40.11
C ILE A 51 7.37 -19.79 -40.20
N ASP A 52 7.92 -20.09 -41.39
CA ASP A 52 9.25 -19.75 -41.90
C ASP A 52 10.22 -19.22 -40.83
N ALA A 53 10.82 -20.16 -40.12
CA ALA A 53 12.07 -19.97 -39.40
C ALA A 53 13.25 -20.33 -40.32
N GLU A 54 13.16 -20.00 -41.61
CA GLU A 54 14.27 -20.07 -42.58
C GLU A 54 14.83 -18.69 -42.93
N LEU A 55 14.80 -17.73 -42.00
CA LEU A 55 15.66 -16.55 -42.08
C LEU A 55 16.17 -16.21 -40.68
N PHE A 56 17.46 -16.47 -40.49
CA PHE A 56 18.26 -16.29 -39.29
C PHE A 56 18.10 -17.40 -38.24
N GLU A 57 18.81 -18.51 -38.48
CA GLU A 57 19.64 -19.07 -37.42
C GLU A 57 20.46 -17.90 -36.86
N HIS A 58 20.01 -17.30 -35.75
CA HIS A 58 20.81 -16.32 -35.04
C HIS A 58 21.92 -17.10 -34.34
N ASP A 59 22.98 -17.38 -35.10
CA ASP A 59 24.34 -17.39 -34.55
C ASP A 59 24.43 -16.22 -33.58
N GLU A 60 24.89 -16.47 -32.34
CA GLU A 60 25.21 -15.39 -31.41
C GLU A 60 26.07 -14.36 -32.17
N PRO A 61 25.53 -13.15 -32.42
CA PRO A 61 26.20 -12.21 -33.30
C PRO A 61 27.55 -11.87 -32.69
N THR A 62 28.62 -12.13 -33.45
CA THR A 62 29.96 -11.70 -33.05
C THR A 62 29.93 -10.18 -32.86
N GLY A 63 30.61 -9.61 -31.85
CA GLY A 63 30.38 -8.22 -31.41
C GLY A 63 30.46 -7.09 -32.46
N ALA A 64 30.99 -7.35 -33.66
CA ALA A 64 30.94 -6.42 -34.79
C ALA A 64 29.56 -6.36 -35.49
N ASP A 65 28.81 -7.46 -35.53
CA ASP A 65 27.48 -7.53 -36.16
C ASP A 65 26.41 -6.94 -35.23
N GLU A 66 26.55 -7.11 -33.91
CA GLU A 66 25.69 -6.45 -32.92
C GLU A 66 25.71 -4.92 -33.03
N SER A 67 26.91 -4.36 -33.23
CA SER A 67 27.09 -2.91 -33.35
C SER A 67 26.39 -2.34 -34.57
N ARG A 68 26.34 -3.11 -35.67
CA ARG A 68 25.63 -2.73 -36.90
C ARG A 68 24.12 -2.83 -36.71
N VAL A 69 23.62 -3.93 -36.13
CA VAL A 69 22.19 -4.10 -35.83
C VAL A 69 21.67 -2.99 -34.91
N LEU A 70 22.49 -2.54 -33.96
CA LEU A 70 22.17 -1.41 -33.08
C LEU A 70 22.11 -0.08 -33.83
N ALA A 71 23.06 0.18 -34.73
CA ALA A 71 23.06 1.38 -35.56
C ALA A 71 21.83 1.42 -36.48
N ASP A 72 21.52 0.30 -37.15
CA ASP A 72 20.35 0.18 -38.03
C ASP A 72 19.03 0.42 -37.25
N HIS A 73 18.94 -0.04 -35.99
CA HIS A 73 17.78 0.23 -35.13
C HIS A 73 17.64 1.72 -34.78
N LEU A 74 18.75 2.40 -34.50
CA LEU A 74 18.75 3.82 -34.17
C LEU A 74 18.36 4.66 -35.39
N ASP A 75 18.98 4.39 -36.55
CA ASP A 75 18.68 5.08 -37.79
C ASP A 75 17.21 4.92 -38.16
N ARG A 76 16.69 3.69 -38.07
CA ARG A 76 15.27 3.42 -38.34
C ARG A 76 14.34 4.12 -37.34
N PHE A 77 14.71 4.21 -36.08
CA PHE A 77 13.95 4.95 -35.07
C PHE A 77 13.88 6.44 -35.42
N LEU A 78 15.01 7.05 -35.76
CA LEU A 78 15.07 8.47 -36.14
C LEU A 78 14.26 8.75 -37.41
N GLU A 79 14.33 7.89 -38.44
CA GLU A 79 13.51 8.01 -39.64
C GLU A 79 12.01 8.04 -39.34
N LEU A 80 11.53 7.12 -38.50
CA LEU A 80 10.12 7.05 -38.10
C LEU A 80 9.72 8.28 -37.27
N PHE A 81 10.61 8.74 -36.39
CA PHE A 81 10.38 9.88 -35.53
C PHE A 81 10.28 11.19 -36.34
N ASP A 82 11.19 11.40 -37.30
CA ASP A 82 11.20 12.54 -38.21
C ASP A 82 10.00 12.55 -39.16
N SER A 83 9.51 11.36 -39.53
CA SER A 83 8.30 11.18 -40.33
C SER A 83 7.00 11.33 -39.53
N ALA A 84 7.09 11.70 -38.25
CA ALA A 84 5.97 11.81 -37.30
C ALA A 84 5.15 10.52 -37.12
N GLN A 85 5.75 9.35 -37.39
CA GLN A 85 5.16 8.03 -37.18
C GLN A 85 5.43 7.54 -35.74
N TYR A 86 4.89 8.29 -34.77
CA TYR A 86 5.24 8.10 -33.35
C TYR A 86 4.82 6.76 -32.75
N GLU A 87 3.74 6.15 -33.24
CA GLU A 87 3.29 4.84 -32.76
C GLU A 87 4.29 3.73 -33.14
N GLU A 88 4.74 3.72 -34.39
CA GLU A 88 5.73 2.76 -34.89
C GLU A 88 7.10 3.02 -34.25
N ALA A 89 7.49 4.28 -34.12
CA ALA A 89 8.72 4.69 -33.44
C ALA A 89 8.73 4.21 -31.97
N ALA A 90 7.60 4.34 -31.26
CA ALA A 90 7.45 3.91 -29.88
C ALA A 90 7.63 2.38 -29.74
N VAL A 91 6.99 1.59 -30.61
CA VAL A 91 7.13 0.13 -30.60
C VAL A 91 8.56 -0.29 -30.94
N LEU A 92 9.19 0.36 -31.91
CA LEU A 92 10.58 0.07 -32.29
C LEU A 92 11.55 0.37 -31.13
N ALA A 93 11.43 1.53 -30.50
CA ALA A 93 12.25 1.90 -29.34
C ALA A 93 12.05 0.92 -28.17
N ALA A 94 10.80 0.55 -27.90
CA ALA A 94 10.45 -0.39 -26.84
C ALA A 94 10.94 -1.83 -27.12
N ARG A 95 11.15 -2.21 -28.39
CA ARG A 95 11.72 -3.51 -28.81
C ARG A 95 13.22 -3.49 -29.06
N SER A 96 13.87 -2.35 -28.82
CA SER A 96 15.31 -2.20 -29.09
C SER A 96 16.15 -3.30 -28.44
N PRO A 97 17.12 -3.86 -29.17
CA PRO A 97 17.99 -4.90 -28.64
C PRO A 97 18.76 -4.35 -27.43
N ARG A 98 18.87 -5.19 -26.38
CA ARG A 98 19.46 -4.82 -25.08
C ARG A 98 18.82 -3.59 -24.40
N GLY A 99 17.66 -3.14 -24.88
CA GLY A 99 16.97 -1.97 -24.34
C GLY A 99 17.72 -0.65 -24.57
N VAL A 100 18.54 -0.52 -25.61
CA VAL A 100 19.35 0.69 -25.85
C VAL A 100 18.49 1.95 -25.97
N LEU A 101 17.28 1.85 -26.51
CA LEU A 101 16.31 2.95 -26.62
C LEU A 101 15.28 2.96 -25.46
N ARG A 102 15.39 2.06 -24.49
CA ARG A 102 14.56 2.05 -23.27
C ARG A 102 15.22 2.92 -22.20
N ASN A 103 15.42 4.20 -22.52
CA ASN A 103 16.15 5.14 -21.69
C ASN A 103 15.43 6.49 -21.56
N LEU A 104 15.96 7.36 -20.69
CA LEU A 104 15.37 8.66 -20.40
C LEU A 104 15.46 9.62 -21.58
N ASP A 105 16.55 9.57 -22.35
CA ASP A 105 16.75 10.45 -23.51
C ASP A 105 15.66 10.22 -24.57
N THR A 106 15.36 8.95 -24.87
CA THR A 106 14.29 8.57 -25.81
C THR A 106 12.92 9.04 -25.29
N MET A 107 12.67 8.89 -24.00
CA MET A 107 11.44 9.38 -23.37
C MET A 107 11.30 10.91 -23.50
N GLU A 108 12.38 11.66 -23.28
CA GLU A 108 12.39 13.12 -23.43
C GLU A 108 12.18 13.55 -24.89
N MET A 109 12.66 12.78 -25.88
CA MET A 109 12.31 13.02 -27.29
C MET A 109 10.80 12.96 -27.50
N PHE A 110 10.11 11.90 -27.02
CA PHE A 110 8.66 11.77 -27.13
C PHE A 110 7.90 12.86 -26.36
N LYS A 111 8.40 13.28 -25.20
CA LYS A 111 7.82 14.35 -24.38
C LYS A 111 7.95 15.74 -25.03
N GLY A 112 9.00 15.96 -25.82
CA GLY A 112 9.21 17.21 -26.56
C GLY A 112 8.25 17.42 -27.73
N VAL A 113 7.51 16.38 -28.15
CA VAL A 113 6.56 16.47 -29.26
C VAL A 113 5.27 17.16 -28.80
N LYS A 114 4.87 18.22 -29.52
CA LYS A 114 3.58 18.89 -29.27
C LYS A 114 2.43 17.95 -29.65
N GLU A 115 1.49 17.78 -28.73
CA GLU A 115 0.31 16.93 -28.91
C GLU A 115 -0.49 17.34 -30.16
N PRO A 116 -0.61 16.46 -31.17
CA PRO A 116 -1.51 16.72 -32.29
C PRO A 116 -2.97 16.60 -31.79
N PRO A 117 -3.88 17.50 -32.19
CA PRO A 117 -5.25 17.47 -31.73
C PRO A 117 -5.95 16.19 -32.21
N GLY A 118 -6.46 15.39 -31.26
CA GLY A 118 -7.25 14.19 -31.53
C GLY A 118 -6.47 12.86 -31.59
N SER A 119 -5.13 12.88 -31.52
CA SER A 119 -4.31 11.67 -31.36
C SER A 119 -3.83 11.49 -29.93
N PRO A 120 -3.61 10.25 -29.44
CA PRO A 120 -2.99 10.03 -28.15
C PRO A 120 -1.60 10.69 -28.10
N PRO A 121 -1.21 11.31 -26.97
CA PRO A 121 0.11 11.91 -26.81
C PRO A 121 1.24 10.91 -27.16
N PRO A 122 2.23 11.30 -27.99
CA PRO A 122 3.35 10.42 -28.37
C PRO A 122 4.09 9.82 -27.17
N LEU A 123 4.21 10.58 -26.09
CA LEU A 123 4.75 10.09 -24.82
C LEU A 123 3.96 8.89 -24.29
N LEU A 124 2.62 8.97 -24.22
CA LEU A 124 1.80 7.86 -23.73
C LEU A 124 1.92 6.61 -24.61
N LEU A 125 2.05 6.77 -25.93
CA LEU A 125 2.30 5.66 -26.85
C LEU A 125 3.61 4.95 -26.51
N PHE A 126 4.67 5.71 -26.26
CA PHE A 126 5.96 5.17 -25.84
C PHE A 126 5.89 4.46 -24.48
N LEU A 127 5.27 5.08 -23.47
CA LEU A 127 5.12 4.46 -22.15
C LEU A 127 4.31 3.15 -22.22
N GLN A 128 3.23 3.13 -23.01
CA GLN A 128 2.44 1.94 -23.24
C GLN A 128 3.26 0.86 -23.97
N ALA A 129 4.01 1.22 -25.01
CA ALA A 129 4.87 0.29 -25.74
C ALA A 129 5.92 -0.34 -24.82
N LEU A 130 6.61 0.47 -23.99
CA LEU A 130 7.56 -0.02 -22.98
C LEU A 130 6.92 -1.06 -22.06
N LEU A 131 5.77 -0.73 -21.47
CA LEU A 131 5.08 -1.65 -20.57
C LEU A 131 4.63 -2.93 -21.27
N MET A 132 4.31 -2.91 -22.56
CA MET A 132 3.88 -4.11 -23.27
C MET A 132 5.03 -4.99 -23.80
N THR A 133 6.21 -4.41 -24.05
CA THR A 133 7.34 -5.13 -24.67
C THR A 133 8.36 -5.66 -23.68
N VAL A 134 8.43 -5.11 -22.46
CA VAL A 134 9.31 -5.63 -21.42
C VAL A 134 9.01 -7.12 -21.19
N PRO A 135 10.00 -8.02 -21.17
CA PRO A 135 9.77 -9.43 -20.88
C PRO A 135 9.16 -9.63 -19.49
N ALA A 136 8.36 -10.69 -19.31
CA ALA A 136 7.85 -11.02 -17.99
C ALA A 136 9.01 -11.35 -17.04
N GLY A 137 9.09 -10.65 -15.92
CA GLY A 137 10.18 -10.81 -14.93
C GLY A 137 11.35 -9.85 -15.12
N GLU A 138 11.33 -8.97 -16.13
CA GLU A 138 12.24 -7.83 -16.24
C GLU A 138 11.55 -6.55 -15.77
N GLU A 139 12.32 -5.68 -15.11
CA GLU A 139 11.86 -4.37 -14.65
C GLU A 139 12.53 -3.25 -15.45
N LEU A 140 11.79 -2.16 -15.68
CA LEU A 140 12.36 -0.93 -16.21
C LEU A 140 13.28 -0.27 -15.16
N PRO A 141 14.42 0.30 -15.56
CA PRO A 141 15.32 0.99 -14.63
C PRO A 141 14.59 2.00 -13.71
N ALA A 142 15.02 2.12 -12.46
CA ALA A 142 14.34 2.95 -11.45
C ALA A 142 14.04 4.39 -11.91
N ALA A 143 15.02 5.06 -12.54
CA ALA A 143 14.85 6.42 -13.05
C ALA A 143 13.77 6.50 -14.14
N LEU A 144 13.73 5.52 -15.05
CA LEU A 144 12.73 5.46 -16.11
C LEU A 144 11.35 5.10 -15.56
N SER A 145 11.28 4.16 -14.60
CA SER A 145 10.04 3.78 -13.93
C SER A 145 9.37 4.96 -13.23
N LEU A 146 10.14 5.77 -12.50
CA LEU A 146 9.63 6.97 -11.83
C LEU A 146 9.11 8.00 -12.83
N GLN A 147 9.87 8.29 -13.90
CA GLN A 147 9.48 9.28 -14.89
C GLN A 147 8.29 8.85 -15.75
N LEU A 148 8.20 7.55 -16.06
CA LEU A 148 7.02 6.94 -16.66
C LEU A 148 5.81 7.17 -15.76
N ALA A 149 5.95 6.91 -14.45
CA ALA A 149 4.85 7.06 -13.52
C ALA A 149 4.37 8.51 -13.41
N LEU A 150 5.30 9.45 -13.22
CA LEU A 150 5.01 10.89 -13.20
C LEU A 150 4.26 11.34 -14.46
N SER A 151 4.77 10.96 -15.63
CA SER A 151 4.18 11.35 -16.91
C SER A 151 2.79 10.75 -17.09
N ALA A 152 2.61 9.46 -16.82
CA ALA A 152 1.31 8.81 -16.94
C ALA A 152 0.29 9.40 -15.94
N LEU A 153 0.70 9.75 -14.72
CA LEU A 153 -0.16 10.43 -13.75
C LEU A 153 -0.55 11.85 -14.21
N GLN A 154 0.37 12.62 -14.80
CA GLN A 154 0.10 13.96 -15.34
C GLN A 154 -0.95 13.95 -16.45
N HIS A 155 -0.92 12.93 -17.32
CA HIS A 155 -1.92 12.75 -18.38
C HIS A 155 -3.17 11.97 -17.92
N GLY A 156 -3.31 11.64 -16.63
CA GLY A 156 -4.46 10.91 -16.09
C GLY A 156 -4.53 9.43 -16.51
N ALA A 157 -3.45 8.88 -17.07
CA ALA A 157 -3.34 7.51 -17.57
C ALA A 157 -3.02 6.50 -16.44
N VAL A 158 -3.78 6.54 -15.35
CA VAL A 158 -3.56 5.69 -14.15
C VAL A 158 -3.58 4.19 -14.50
N GLN A 159 -4.30 3.79 -15.55
CA GLN A 159 -4.35 2.40 -16.02
C GLN A 159 -2.97 1.86 -16.43
N LEU A 160 -2.09 2.70 -16.97
CA LEU A 160 -0.72 2.30 -17.30
C LEU A 160 0.08 1.98 -16.03
N ILE A 161 -0.11 2.77 -14.97
CA ILE A 161 0.52 2.52 -13.66
C ILE A 161 0.02 1.21 -13.07
N ILE A 162 -1.30 0.99 -13.04
CA ILE A 162 -1.91 -0.25 -12.55
C ILE A 162 -1.30 -1.45 -13.27
N HIS A 163 -1.23 -1.37 -14.61
CA HIS A 163 -0.63 -2.44 -15.41
C HIS A 163 0.85 -2.64 -15.09
N GLY A 164 1.63 -1.56 -14.99
CA GLY A 164 3.06 -1.62 -14.71
C GLY A 164 3.38 -2.23 -13.34
N ILE A 165 2.63 -1.83 -12.29
CA ILE A 165 2.81 -2.34 -10.93
C ILE A 165 2.34 -3.80 -10.82
N ASN A 166 1.14 -4.13 -11.30
CA ASN A 166 0.58 -5.49 -11.17
C ASN A 166 1.40 -6.55 -11.91
N ASN A 167 2.13 -6.16 -12.94
CA ASN A 167 2.98 -7.07 -13.71
C ASN A 167 4.47 -7.00 -13.32
N ASN A 168 4.82 -6.30 -12.23
CA ASN A 168 6.20 -6.09 -11.78
C ASN A 168 7.13 -5.60 -12.92
N ARG A 169 6.65 -4.65 -13.72
CA ARG A 169 7.40 -4.06 -14.85
C ARG A 169 8.08 -2.75 -14.48
N LEU A 170 7.68 -2.16 -13.35
CA LEU A 170 8.26 -0.94 -12.82
C LEU A 170 9.13 -1.31 -11.62
N THR A 171 10.34 -0.78 -11.57
CA THR A 171 11.13 -0.84 -10.34
C THR A 171 10.50 0.06 -9.29
N PHE A 172 10.18 -0.53 -8.14
CA PHE A 172 9.57 0.17 -7.02
C PHE A 172 10.60 0.99 -6.25
N SER A 173 10.21 2.21 -5.91
CA SER A 173 11.03 3.13 -5.11
C SER A 173 10.15 3.89 -4.11
N GLU A 174 10.79 4.50 -3.12
CA GLU A 174 10.14 5.40 -2.17
C GLU A 174 9.46 6.57 -2.90
N ASP A 175 10.18 7.20 -3.82
CA ASP A 175 9.70 8.32 -4.62
C ASP A 175 8.44 7.95 -5.42
N LEU A 176 8.39 6.74 -6.00
CA LEU A 176 7.22 6.27 -6.74
C LEU A 176 5.98 6.18 -5.84
N GLY A 177 6.14 5.65 -4.61
CA GLY A 177 5.04 5.56 -3.66
C GLY A 177 4.57 6.94 -3.17
N ASP A 178 5.51 7.88 -3.00
CA ASP A 178 5.23 9.25 -2.59
C ASP A 178 4.43 10.00 -3.67
N GLU A 179 4.82 9.87 -4.94
CA GLU A 179 4.10 10.46 -6.08
C GLU A 179 2.68 9.93 -6.22
N LEU A 180 2.47 8.62 -6.04
CA LEU A 180 1.14 8.01 -6.04
C LEU A 180 0.27 8.55 -4.90
N THR A 181 0.87 8.74 -3.73
CA THR A 181 0.21 9.29 -2.56
C THR A 181 -0.17 10.75 -2.75
N GLU A 182 0.71 11.56 -3.31
CA GLU A 182 0.45 12.97 -3.64
C GLU A 182 -0.63 13.09 -4.72
N HIS A 183 -0.56 12.27 -5.77
CA HIS A 183 -1.58 12.25 -6.81
C HIS A 183 -2.96 11.87 -6.27
N ALA A 184 -3.03 10.92 -5.33
CA ALA A 184 -4.27 10.55 -4.66
C ALA A 184 -4.92 11.72 -3.91
N GLN A 185 -4.11 12.56 -3.24
CA GLN A 185 -4.61 13.74 -2.53
C GLN A 185 -5.17 14.80 -3.48
N LYS A 186 -4.52 14.98 -4.63
CA LYS A 186 -4.95 15.95 -5.65
C LYS A 186 -6.18 15.47 -6.44
N ASN A 187 -6.39 14.16 -6.56
CA ASN A 187 -7.41 13.57 -7.43
C ASN A 187 -8.31 12.58 -6.68
N PRO A 188 -9.39 13.04 -6.02
CA PRO A 188 -10.28 12.20 -5.23
C PRO A 188 -10.90 11.01 -6.00
N GLY A 189 -11.13 11.15 -7.31
CA GLY A 189 -11.74 10.10 -8.13
C GLY A 189 -10.90 8.83 -8.29
N VAL A 190 -9.57 8.95 -8.18
CA VAL A 190 -8.61 7.82 -8.28
C VAL A 190 -7.87 7.56 -6.99
N ALA A 191 -8.17 8.31 -5.91
CA ALA A 191 -7.43 8.29 -4.66
C ALA A 191 -7.28 6.89 -4.06
N ASN A 192 -8.37 6.11 -4.01
CA ASN A 192 -8.34 4.76 -3.45
C ASN A 192 -7.41 3.83 -4.23
N VAL A 193 -7.40 3.93 -5.56
CA VAL A 193 -6.54 3.11 -6.42
C VAL A 193 -5.09 3.52 -6.26
N CYS A 194 -4.80 4.82 -6.33
CA CYS A 194 -3.44 5.34 -6.16
C CYS A 194 -2.87 5.00 -4.78
N LEU A 195 -3.64 5.11 -3.70
CA LEU A 195 -3.20 4.72 -2.36
C LEU A 195 -2.99 3.20 -2.23
N ALA A 196 -3.82 2.39 -2.90
CA ALA A 196 -3.61 0.94 -2.93
C ALA A 196 -2.28 0.59 -3.59
N LEU A 197 -2.03 1.13 -4.79
CA LEU A 197 -0.76 0.97 -5.48
C LEU A 197 0.43 1.50 -4.66
N ALA A 198 0.29 2.65 -3.99
CA ALA A 198 1.31 3.17 -3.08
C ALA A 198 1.58 2.22 -1.91
N THR A 199 0.54 1.58 -1.36
CA THR A 199 0.69 0.56 -0.30
C THR A 199 1.55 -0.60 -0.80
N ASP A 200 1.29 -1.08 -2.02
CA ASP A 200 2.02 -2.21 -2.61
C ASP A 200 3.49 -1.84 -2.87
N VAL A 201 3.74 -0.65 -3.42
CA VAL A 201 5.09 -0.10 -3.64
C VAL A 201 5.85 0.04 -2.33
N TYR A 202 5.27 0.69 -1.31
CA TYR A 202 5.93 0.85 -0.01
C TYR A 202 6.21 -0.50 0.66
N SER A 203 5.28 -1.46 0.55
CA SER A 203 5.43 -2.79 1.12
C SER A 203 6.60 -3.53 0.48
N ALA A 204 6.69 -3.48 -0.85
CA ALA A 204 7.79 -4.11 -1.59
C ALA A 204 9.15 -3.47 -1.30
N CYS A 205 9.19 -2.14 -1.13
CA CYS A 205 10.40 -1.40 -0.71
C CYS A 205 10.73 -1.56 0.78
N ARG A 206 9.95 -2.32 1.56
CA ARG A 206 10.10 -2.49 3.03
C ARG A 206 9.97 -1.19 3.83
N LEU A 207 9.26 -0.20 3.29
CA LEU A 207 9.01 1.09 3.92
C LEU A 207 7.81 0.98 4.87
N ARG A 208 8.03 0.34 6.03
CA ARG A 208 6.94 -0.04 6.95
C ARG A 208 6.12 1.13 7.49
N ARG A 209 6.77 2.25 7.85
CA ARG A 209 6.09 3.46 8.35
C ARG A 209 5.11 4.02 7.31
N LYS A 210 5.58 4.15 6.06
CA LYS A 210 4.79 4.65 4.94
C LYS A 210 3.71 3.66 4.52
N THR A 211 3.98 2.35 4.60
CA THR A 211 2.99 1.29 4.39
C THR A 211 1.83 1.43 5.37
N ALA A 212 2.11 1.52 6.67
CA ALA A 212 1.10 1.68 7.70
C ALA A 212 0.30 2.99 7.52
N LEU A 213 0.98 4.09 7.24
CA LEU A 213 0.33 5.38 6.95
C LEU A 213 -0.60 5.29 5.72
N SER A 214 -0.16 4.64 4.64
CA SER A 214 -0.97 4.44 3.44
C SER A 214 -2.22 3.61 3.71
N MET A 215 -2.09 2.51 4.48
CA MET A 215 -3.23 1.72 4.94
C MET A 215 -4.22 2.57 5.75
N CYS A 216 -3.73 3.43 6.65
CA CYS A 216 -4.58 4.33 7.43
C CYS A 216 -5.34 5.32 6.55
N ARG A 217 -4.66 5.92 5.55
CA ARG A 217 -5.29 6.84 4.58
C ARG A 217 -6.35 6.18 3.71
N ARG A 218 -6.26 4.85 3.52
CA ARG A 218 -7.28 4.04 2.83
C ARG A 218 -8.46 3.65 3.73
N GLY A 219 -8.43 4.00 5.01
CA GLY A 219 -9.43 3.58 6.00
C GLY A 219 -9.24 2.15 6.52
N LEU A 220 -8.13 1.48 6.21
CA LEU A 220 -7.82 0.13 6.66
C LEU A 220 -7.20 0.12 8.07
N ILE A 221 -7.86 0.75 9.03
CA ILE A 221 -7.30 1.04 10.37
C ILE A 221 -6.95 -0.25 11.13
N HIS A 222 -7.84 -1.24 11.14
CA HIS A 222 -7.58 -2.51 11.83
C HIS A 222 -6.42 -3.28 11.21
N SER A 223 -6.38 -3.36 9.87
CA SER A 223 -5.28 -3.99 9.15
C SER A 223 -3.96 -3.26 9.37
N ALA A 224 -3.98 -1.93 9.44
CA ALA A 224 -2.80 -1.14 9.76
C ALA A 224 -2.29 -1.43 11.18
N ALA A 225 -3.17 -1.45 12.18
CA ALA A 225 -2.81 -1.78 13.55
C ALA A 225 -2.24 -3.21 13.66
N ASP A 226 -2.88 -4.17 13.01
CA ASP A 226 -2.41 -5.56 12.98
C ASP A 226 -1.04 -5.68 12.31
N PHE A 227 -0.85 -5.04 11.14
CA PHE A 227 0.43 -4.95 10.44
C PHE A 227 1.52 -4.34 11.33
N MET A 228 1.23 -3.22 12.01
CA MET A 228 2.18 -2.55 12.90
C MET A 228 2.58 -3.44 14.08
N SER A 229 1.62 -4.19 14.65
CA SER A 229 1.86 -5.12 15.76
C SER A 229 2.70 -6.35 15.39
N HIS A 230 2.76 -6.70 14.10
CA HIS A 230 3.54 -7.82 13.58
C HIS A 230 4.93 -7.40 13.08
N CYS A 231 5.21 -6.10 13.01
CA CYS A 231 6.49 -5.59 12.51
C CYS A 231 7.45 -5.29 13.66
N HIS A 232 8.48 -6.14 13.83
CA HIS A 232 9.51 -5.94 14.86
C HIS A 232 10.36 -4.69 14.68
N ASP A 233 10.42 -4.14 13.47
CA ASP A 233 11.26 -2.99 13.14
C ASP A 233 10.55 -1.64 13.37
N LEU A 234 9.25 -1.64 13.71
CA LEU A 234 8.51 -0.42 14.03
C LEU A 234 8.61 -0.10 15.51
N THR A 235 9.00 1.14 15.81
CA THR A 235 9.08 1.64 17.19
C THR A 235 7.80 2.35 17.62
N ALA A 236 7.68 2.64 18.92
CA ALA A 236 6.61 3.50 19.44
C ALA A 236 6.62 4.90 18.79
N GLU A 237 7.81 5.47 18.53
CA GLU A 237 7.96 6.75 17.84
C GLU A 237 7.40 6.70 16.42
N ASP A 238 7.63 5.58 15.71
CA ASP A 238 7.11 5.37 14.36
C ASP A 238 5.59 5.29 14.34
N CYS A 239 5.01 4.61 15.33
CA CYS A 239 3.57 4.53 15.51
C CYS A 239 2.96 5.90 15.81
N MET A 240 3.63 6.68 16.67
CA MET A 240 3.25 8.05 16.96
C MET A 240 3.35 8.93 15.72
N TRP A 241 4.37 8.77 14.88
CA TRP A 241 4.51 9.48 13.60
C TRP A 241 3.36 9.19 12.63
N VAL A 242 2.90 7.93 12.55
CA VAL A 242 1.72 7.56 11.73
C VAL A 242 0.46 8.23 12.26
N LEU A 243 0.20 8.13 13.57
CA LEU A 243 -0.94 8.81 14.23
C LEU A 243 -0.90 10.34 14.03
N SER A 244 0.30 10.89 13.99
CA SER A 244 0.60 12.29 13.75
C SER A 244 0.10 12.79 12.38
N LEU A 245 0.13 11.91 11.37
CA LEU A 245 -0.24 12.21 9.98
C LEU A 245 -1.63 11.67 9.60
N SER A 246 -2.15 10.69 10.33
CA SER A 246 -3.50 10.17 10.20
C SER A 246 -4.15 9.96 11.58
N PRO A 247 -4.66 11.03 12.22
CA PRO A 247 -5.30 10.94 13.53
C PRO A 247 -6.52 10.02 13.48
N SER A 248 -6.54 9.00 14.34
CA SER A 248 -7.65 8.05 14.42
C SER A 248 -7.76 7.50 15.84
N LEU A 249 -8.94 7.70 16.47
CA LEU A 249 -9.23 7.19 17.80
C LEU A 249 -9.15 5.66 17.85
N VAL A 250 -9.67 4.99 16.83
CA VAL A 250 -9.64 3.53 16.73
C VAL A 250 -8.20 3.04 16.60
N LEU A 251 -7.36 3.72 15.82
CA LEU A 251 -5.96 3.31 15.65
C LEU A 251 -5.20 3.38 16.97
N ILE A 252 -5.27 4.52 17.67
CA ILE A 252 -4.56 4.67 18.94
C ILE A 252 -5.06 3.69 19.99
N GLN A 253 -6.37 3.45 20.07
CA GLN A 253 -6.95 2.44 20.96
C GLN A 253 -6.38 1.05 20.70
N LEU A 254 -6.27 0.64 19.44
CA LEU A 254 -5.71 -0.66 19.06
C LEU A 254 -4.21 -0.79 19.38
N LEU A 255 -3.46 0.31 19.29
CA LEU A 255 -2.02 0.35 19.55
C LEU A 255 -1.69 0.45 21.05
N THR A 256 -2.58 1.02 21.86
CA THR A 256 -2.44 1.13 23.33
C THR A 256 -3.08 -0.03 24.09
N ALA A 257 -3.94 -0.83 23.45
CA ALA A 257 -4.54 -2.00 24.06
C ALA A 257 -3.66 -3.25 23.85
N PRO A 258 -3.49 -4.10 24.87
CA PRO A 258 -2.85 -5.39 24.69
C PRO A 258 -3.70 -6.27 23.75
N GLN A 259 -3.06 -6.88 22.76
CA GLN A 259 -3.69 -7.83 21.85
C GLN A 259 -3.41 -9.26 22.34
N GLN A 260 -4.21 -10.26 21.94
CA GLN A 260 -4.11 -11.64 22.45
C GLN A 260 -2.67 -12.17 22.49
N GLY A 261 -2.04 -12.17 23.68
CA GLY A 261 -0.68 -12.66 23.91
C GLY A 261 0.47 -11.70 23.58
N ARG A 262 0.20 -10.43 23.23
CA ARG A 262 1.23 -9.41 22.98
C ARG A 262 0.98 -8.14 23.79
N ALA A 263 2.07 -7.55 24.29
CA ALA A 263 2.03 -6.24 24.91
C ALA A 263 1.60 -5.17 23.90
N ALA A 264 0.97 -4.11 24.39
CA ALA A 264 0.68 -2.92 23.59
C ALA A 264 1.98 -2.33 23.03
N ILE A 265 1.93 -1.81 21.80
CA ILE A 265 3.09 -1.15 21.17
C ILE A 265 3.30 0.22 21.79
N LEU A 266 2.20 0.90 22.09
CA LEU A 266 2.17 2.23 22.67
C LEU A 266 1.79 2.16 24.15
N SER A 267 2.52 2.91 24.96
CA SER A 267 2.14 3.20 26.33
C SER A 267 1.02 4.23 26.34
N LEU A 268 -0.05 3.97 27.10
CA LEU A 268 -1.25 4.80 27.13
C LEU A 268 -0.94 6.21 27.65
N GLY A 269 -0.31 6.32 28.82
CA GLY A 269 0.04 7.58 29.47
C GLY A 269 1.07 8.38 28.67
N VAL A 270 2.13 7.74 28.16
CA VAL A 270 3.12 8.42 27.29
C VAL A 270 2.48 8.95 26.01
N SER A 271 1.57 8.18 25.40
CA SER A 271 0.83 8.62 24.21
C SER A 271 -0.10 9.79 24.54
N CYS A 272 -0.85 9.72 25.64
CA CYS A 272 -1.70 10.82 26.10
C CYS A 272 -0.89 12.09 26.39
N SER A 273 0.20 12.02 27.15
CA SER A 273 1.07 13.17 27.44
C SER A 273 1.61 13.80 26.15
N SER A 274 2.13 12.98 25.23
CA SER A 274 2.67 13.45 23.94
C SER A 274 1.63 14.14 23.06
N LEU A 275 0.40 13.61 23.01
CA LEU A 275 -0.69 14.20 22.22
C LEU A 275 -1.30 15.43 22.89
N LEU A 276 -1.35 15.47 24.23
CA LEU A 276 -1.82 16.64 24.98
C LEU A 276 -0.82 17.81 24.89
N ALA A 277 0.46 17.53 24.66
CA ALA A 277 1.47 18.56 24.43
C ALA A 277 1.31 19.27 23.07
N ASP A 278 0.65 18.66 22.08
CA ASP A 278 0.43 19.22 20.75
C ASP A 278 -1.01 19.77 20.62
N PRO A 279 -1.21 21.11 20.45
CA PRO A 279 -2.53 21.73 20.32
C PRO A 279 -3.42 21.14 19.23
N GLN A 280 -2.84 20.63 18.14
CA GLN A 280 -3.61 20.03 17.04
C GLN A 280 -4.13 18.63 17.37
N ARG A 281 -3.61 17.99 18.43
CA ARG A 281 -3.83 16.58 18.75
C ARG A 281 -4.45 16.34 20.11
N GLN A 282 -4.52 17.37 20.96
CA GLN A 282 -5.16 17.34 22.28
C GLN A 282 -6.54 16.67 22.25
N GLN A 283 -7.37 16.97 21.25
CA GLN A 283 -8.72 16.38 21.15
C GLN A 283 -8.70 14.85 21.03
N LEU A 284 -7.73 14.28 20.32
CA LEU A 284 -7.59 12.83 20.16
C LEU A 284 -7.22 12.17 21.50
N ALA A 285 -6.34 12.80 22.28
CA ALA A 285 -5.95 12.32 23.61
C ALA A 285 -7.13 12.36 24.59
N LEU A 286 -7.89 13.46 24.59
CA LEU A 286 -9.09 13.59 25.43
C LEU A 286 -10.13 12.52 25.08
N GLN A 287 -10.37 12.28 23.79
CA GLN A 287 -11.26 11.20 23.33
C GLN A 287 -10.78 9.80 23.75
N LEU A 288 -9.47 9.57 23.75
CA LEU A 288 -8.90 8.31 24.22
C LEU A 288 -9.16 8.12 25.72
N LEU A 289 -8.91 9.14 26.54
CA LEU A 289 -9.18 9.12 27.98
C LEU A 289 -10.68 8.95 28.26
N ASP A 290 -11.55 9.68 27.54
CA ASP A 290 -13.00 9.53 27.61
C ASP A 290 -13.44 8.09 27.28
N SER A 291 -12.81 7.45 26.30
CA SER A 291 -13.09 6.06 25.94
C SER A 291 -12.65 5.06 27.02
N CYS A 292 -11.68 5.41 27.86
CA CYS A 292 -11.29 4.60 29.02
C CYS A 292 -12.29 4.79 30.17
N VAL A 293 -12.67 6.02 30.47
CA VAL A 293 -13.63 6.33 31.56
C VAL A 293 -15.03 5.78 31.25
N SER A 294 -15.47 5.88 30.00
CA SER A 294 -16.81 5.41 29.59
C SER A 294 -16.97 3.89 29.55
N ARG A 295 -15.88 3.11 29.59
CA ARG A 295 -15.93 1.63 29.60
C ARG A 295 -16.45 1.03 30.90
N GLY A 296 -16.55 1.81 31.97
CA GLY A 296 -17.13 1.38 33.24
C GLY A 296 -16.25 1.76 34.44
N GLN A 297 -16.77 1.52 35.63
CA GLN A 297 -16.07 1.80 36.87
C GLN A 297 -14.80 0.94 36.97
N GLY A 298 -13.65 1.59 37.19
CA GLY A 298 -12.34 0.93 37.30
C GLY A 298 -11.65 0.63 35.96
N ALA A 299 -12.26 0.90 34.81
CA ALA A 299 -11.63 0.65 33.50
C ALA A 299 -10.39 1.53 33.25
N LEU A 300 -10.43 2.79 33.69
CA LEU A 300 -9.27 3.68 33.64
C LEU A 300 -8.16 3.20 34.59
N GLU A 301 -8.52 2.73 35.79
CA GLU A 301 -7.57 2.18 36.77
C GLU A 301 -6.86 0.95 36.21
N GLU A 302 -7.61 0.01 35.63
CA GLU A 302 -7.05 -1.16 34.96
C GLU A 302 -6.11 -0.75 33.82
N ALA A 303 -6.51 0.21 32.98
CA ALA A 303 -5.69 0.68 31.88
C ALA A 303 -4.38 1.33 32.36
N MET A 304 -4.43 2.11 33.44
CA MET A 304 -3.24 2.73 34.05
C MET A 304 -2.32 1.68 34.70
N LEU A 305 -2.87 0.66 35.35
CA LEU A 305 -2.10 -0.42 35.97
C LEU A 305 -1.44 -1.35 34.94
N GLN A 306 -2.10 -1.58 33.80
CA GLN A 306 -1.56 -2.38 32.69
C GLN A 306 -0.49 -1.63 31.88
N ASP A 307 -0.45 -0.29 31.99
CA ASP A 307 0.48 0.56 31.26
C ASP A 307 1.86 0.64 31.94
N VAL A 308 2.62 -0.46 31.83
CA VAL A 308 3.97 -0.58 32.40
C VAL A 308 4.95 0.49 31.86
N GLY A 309 4.64 1.10 30.71
CA GLY A 309 5.49 2.11 30.08
C GLY A 309 5.34 3.52 30.67
N SER A 310 4.32 3.77 31.48
CA SER A 310 4.07 5.10 32.07
C SER A 310 4.48 5.17 33.53
N SER A 311 5.19 6.23 33.91
CA SER A 311 5.47 6.56 35.30
C SER A 311 4.32 7.36 35.92
N VAL A 312 4.31 7.44 37.26
CA VAL A 312 3.39 8.33 38.00
C VAL A 312 3.53 9.79 37.56
N GLU A 313 4.75 10.24 37.27
CA GLU A 313 5.02 11.60 36.78
C GLU A 313 4.37 11.87 35.42
N VAL A 314 4.36 10.89 34.52
CA VAL A 314 3.69 11.00 33.21
C VAL A 314 2.18 11.16 33.40
N TRP A 315 1.58 10.38 34.30
CA TRP A 315 0.15 10.48 34.60
C TRP A 315 -0.23 11.78 35.33
N ASP A 316 0.67 12.31 36.16
CA ASP A 316 0.51 13.63 36.79
C ASP A 316 0.53 14.76 35.74
N ASP A 317 1.46 14.71 34.77
CA ASP A 317 1.48 15.64 33.63
C ASP A 317 0.20 15.53 32.79
N VAL A 318 -0.29 14.32 32.51
CA VAL A 318 -1.57 14.11 31.82
C VAL A 318 -2.73 14.75 32.59
N ALA A 319 -2.79 14.57 33.91
CA ALA A 319 -3.84 15.15 34.75
C ALA A 319 -3.77 16.69 34.78
N SER A 320 -2.56 17.25 34.88
CA SER A 320 -2.32 18.70 34.84
C SER A 320 -2.81 19.29 33.52
N ARG A 321 -2.39 18.71 32.38
CA ARG A 321 -2.80 19.16 31.04
C ARG A 321 -4.30 19.05 30.81
N CYS A 322 -4.96 18.00 31.32
CA CYS A 322 -6.41 17.90 31.26
C CYS A 322 -7.10 19.06 32.01
N SER A 323 -6.58 19.44 33.19
CA SER A 323 -7.08 20.58 33.95
C SER A 323 -6.90 21.91 33.20
N GLU A 324 -5.72 22.13 32.62
CA GLU A 324 -5.42 23.32 31.79
C GLU A 324 -6.36 23.44 30.57
N LEU A 325 -6.80 22.31 30.02
CA LEU A 325 -7.75 22.23 28.90
C LEU A 325 -9.22 22.27 29.34
N ASN A 326 -9.51 22.65 30.58
CA ASN A 326 -10.85 22.69 31.17
C ASN A 326 -11.56 21.32 31.23
N ARG A 327 -10.81 20.22 31.21
CA ARG A 327 -11.30 18.85 31.43
C ARG A 327 -10.98 18.39 32.84
N ALA A 328 -11.54 19.11 33.82
CA ALA A 328 -11.40 18.80 35.24
C ALA A 328 -11.96 17.41 35.60
N ASP A 329 -12.98 16.95 34.87
CA ASP A 329 -13.54 15.60 34.99
C ASP A 329 -12.49 14.51 34.73
N LEU A 330 -11.74 14.61 33.63
CA LEU A 330 -10.67 13.67 33.30
C LEU A 330 -9.46 13.82 34.23
N SER A 331 -9.11 15.06 34.58
CA SER A 331 -8.03 15.33 35.54
C SER A 331 -8.29 14.65 36.89
N GLN A 332 -9.49 14.82 37.45
CA GLN A 332 -9.89 14.18 38.70
C GLN A 332 -9.97 12.66 38.58
N ALA A 333 -10.44 12.13 37.45
CA ALA A 333 -10.46 10.69 37.22
C ALA A 333 -9.04 10.09 37.28
N VAL A 334 -8.05 10.71 36.60
CA VAL A 334 -6.65 10.24 36.64
C VAL A 334 -6.05 10.39 38.05
N LEU A 335 -6.23 11.55 38.70
CA LEU A 335 -5.67 11.79 40.04
C LEU A 335 -6.27 10.85 41.10
N SER A 336 -7.56 10.53 41.00
CA SER A 336 -8.21 9.59 41.93
C SER A 336 -7.56 8.21 41.89
N VAL A 337 -7.22 7.72 40.69
CA VAL A 337 -6.50 6.45 40.51
C VAL A 337 -5.10 6.53 41.12
N LEU A 338 -4.36 7.61 40.89
CA LEU A 338 -3.01 7.79 41.46
C LEU A 338 -3.02 7.81 42.99
N LEU A 339 -4.01 8.47 43.62
CA LEU A 339 -4.16 8.56 45.07
C LEU A 339 -4.57 7.24 45.73
N ASP A 340 -5.43 6.47 45.08
CA ASP A 340 -5.79 5.13 45.54
C ASP A 340 -4.60 4.16 45.42
N GLN A 341 -3.73 4.32 44.41
CA GLN A 341 -2.49 3.55 44.27
C GLN A 341 -1.41 3.92 45.32
N SER A 342 -1.33 5.19 45.73
CA SER A 342 -0.38 5.64 46.74
C SER A 342 -0.81 5.35 48.19
N GLY A 343 -1.96 4.68 48.38
CA GLY A 343 -2.52 4.34 49.70
C GLY A 343 -2.88 5.58 50.54
N THR A 344 -2.91 6.76 49.94
CA THR A 344 -3.12 8.05 50.62
C THR A 344 -4.55 8.50 50.38
N ARG A 345 -5.52 7.71 50.84
CA ARG A 345 -6.90 8.21 50.97
C ARG A 345 -6.91 9.33 52.00
N VAL A 346 -6.83 10.57 51.52
CA VAL A 346 -7.26 11.73 52.30
C VAL A 346 -8.79 11.61 52.37
N LEU A 347 -9.27 10.99 53.46
CA LEU A 347 -10.65 11.14 53.87
C LEU A 347 -10.92 12.64 53.96
N SER A 348 -11.83 13.15 53.14
CA SER A 348 -12.43 14.45 53.38
C SER A 348 -12.88 14.51 54.84
N PRO A 349 -12.65 15.60 55.58
CA PRO A 349 -13.12 15.67 56.96
C PRO A 349 -14.65 15.67 56.93
N ASP A 350 -15.23 14.53 57.29
CA ASP A 350 -16.66 14.46 57.60
C ASP A 350 -16.94 15.49 58.69
N LEU A 351 -17.84 16.43 58.38
CA LEU A 351 -18.31 17.50 59.26
C LEU A 351 -19.05 16.99 60.51
N GLU A 352 -19.07 15.69 60.78
CA GLU A 352 -19.70 15.07 61.94
C GLU A 352 -18.74 14.83 63.13
N GLY A 353 -17.43 15.03 62.97
CA GLY A 353 -16.46 14.92 64.07
C GLY A 353 -16.49 16.09 65.08
N GLY A 354 -17.22 17.17 64.78
CA GLY A 354 -17.20 18.42 65.55
C GLY A 354 -18.12 18.50 66.78
N ARG A 355 -18.76 17.40 67.21
CA ARG A 355 -19.76 17.43 68.31
C ARG A 355 -19.49 16.53 69.51
N LEU A 356 -18.29 15.97 69.66
CA LEU A 356 -17.96 15.06 70.78
C LEU A 356 -16.91 15.59 71.76
N MET A 357 -16.73 16.91 71.86
CA MET A 357 -15.76 17.49 72.81
C MET A 357 -16.26 18.73 73.55
N GLU A 358 -17.52 18.71 74.02
CA GLU A 358 -18.04 19.77 74.91
C GLU A 358 -18.70 19.28 76.22
N HIS A 359 -18.54 18.00 76.60
CA HIS A 359 -19.07 17.51 77.87
C HIS A 359 -18.06 16.72 78.71
N VAL A 360 -16.92 17.34 79.01
CA VAL A 360 -16.14 17.02 80.23
C VAL A 360 -15.50 18.31 80.72
N PHE A 361 -16.27 19.19 81.36
CA PHE A 361 -15.83 20.11 82.42
C PHE A 361 -17.06 20.88 82.93
N LEU A 362 -17.74 20.30 83.92
CA LEU A 362 -18.35 20.96 85.08
C LEU A 362 -18.87 19.92 86.06
#